data_AF-A0A8T4Z6J4-F1
#
_entry.id   AF-A0A8T4Z6J4-F1
#
_cell.length_a   1.000
_cell.length_b   1.000
_cell.length_c   1.000
_cell.angle_alpha   90.00
_cell.angle_beta   90.00
_cell.angle_gamma   90.00
#
_symmetry.space_group_name_H-M   'P 1'
#
loop_
_entity.id
_entity.type
_entity.pdbx_description
1 polymer ?
#
loop_
_entity_poly.entity_id
_entity_poly.type
_entity_poly.pdbx_seq_one_letter_code
_entity_poly.pdbx_strand_id
1 'polypeptide(L)'
;MASVDYKAILEEIRRGRAALEVLESVIPGYRGYKEREMRRETDRLVRNILYERLIRAKDAIRIAYFSIVERGLSNLYEGMNRLNAVMDRVSERVNHAEYGYAGFFDAIKVKEEALDRMLSFDANLLKVVQEVEDMGQKLMAAGSTEPATSIKERLDALMGSLRELETIFNERKNVILGLKGN
;
A
#
# COMPACT_ATOMS: atom_id res chain seq x y z
N MET A 1 41.43 -2.29 -1.52
CA MET A 1 40.24 -3.10 -1.13
C MET A 1 39.22 -2.14 -0.56
N ALA A 2 38.03 -2.04 -1.16
CA ALA A 2 36.96 -1.22 -0.59
C ALA A 2 36.58 -1.79 0.79
N SER A 3 36.52 -0.96 1.83
CA SER A 3 36.09 -1.39 3.14
C SER A 3 34.62 -1.81 3.07
N VAL A 4 34.32 -3.04 3.46
CA VAL A 4 32.93 -3.51 3.56
C VAL A 4 32.22 -2.68 4.64
N ASP A 5 31.16 -1.96 4.26
CA ASP A 5 30.34 -1.19 5.19
C ASP A 5 29.44 -2.14 5.99
N TYR A 6 29.99 -2.66 7.09
CA TYR A 6 29.29 -3.54 8.01
C TYR A 6 28.03 -2.91 8.60
N LYS A 7 27.97 -1.58 8.74
CA LYS A 7 26.80 -0.88 9.30
C LYS A 7 25.63 -0.94 8.32
N ALA A 8 25.88 -0.71 7.03
CA ALA A 8 24.86 -0.85 5.99
C ALA A 8 24.29 -2.27 5.91
N ILE A 9 25.16 -3.29 5.98
CA ILE A 9 24.75 -4.71 5.95
C ILE A 9 23.85 -5.05 7.17
N LEU A 10 24.23 -4.62 8.37
CA LEU A 10 23.44 -4.87 9.57
C LEU A 10 22.08 -4.17 9.54
N GLU A 11 22.02 -2.96 9.00
CA GLU A 11 20.76 -2.24 8.80
C GLU A 11 19.84 -2.95 7.79
N GLU A 12 20.40 -3.49 6.70
CA GLU A 12 19.64 -4.25 5.71
C GLU A 12 19.07 -5.55 6.29
N ILE A 13 19.89 -6.31 7.03
CA ILE A 13 19.44 -7.53 7.75
C ILE A 13 18.32 -7.20 8.75
N ARG A 14 18.47 -6.11 9.51
CA ARG A 14 17.47 -5.68 10.49
C ARG A 14 16.14 -5.32 9.83
N ARG A 15 16.19 -4.61 8.70
CA ARG A 15 15.00 -4.27 7.91
C ARG A 15 14.32 -5.50 7.35
N GLY A 16 15.08 -6.45 6.80
CA GLY A 16 14.54 -7.71 6.31
C GLY A 16 13.79 -8.49 7.40
N ARG A 17 14.37 -8.59 8.60
CA ARG A 17 13.72 -9.25 9.74
C ARG A 17 12.44 -8.53 10.19
N ALA A 18 12.49 -7.20 10.36
CA ALA A 18 11.31 -6.44 10.76
C ALA A 18 10.18 -6.53 9.71
N ALA A 19 10.53 -6.53 8.42
CA ALA A 19 9.55 -6.69 7.34
C ALA A 19 8.90 -8.07 7.36
N LEU A 20 9.70 -9.13 7.60
CA LEU A 20 9.20 -10.49 7.75
C LEU A 20 8.22 -10.62 8.92
N GLU A 21 8.57 -10.08 10.09
CA GLU A 21 7.71 -10.10 11.28
C GLU A 21 6.35 -9.43 11.02
N VAL A 22 6.33 -8.30 10.31
CA VAL A 22 5.08 -7.64 9.89
C VAL A 22 4.25 -8.56 9.00
N LEU A 23 4.86 -9.16 7.97
CA LEU A 23 4.15 -10.01 7.01
C LEU A 23 3.57 -11.27 7.68
N GLU A 24 4.34 -11.93 8.55
CA GLU A 24 3.86 -13.09 9.30
C GLU A 24 2.71 -12.74 10.25
N SER A 25 2.70 -11.52 10.81
CA SER A 25 1.63 -11.08 11.72
C SER A 25 0.32 -10.71 11.01
N VAL A 26 0.40 -10.24 9.76
CA VAL A 26 -0.75 -9.72 9.01
C VAL A 26 -1.30 -10.75 8.02
N ILE A 27 -0.47 -11.66 7.52
CA ILE A 27 -0.82 -12.61 6.46
C ILE A 27 -0.84 -14.04 7.02
N PRO A 28 -2.03 -14.60 7.31
CA PRO A 28 -2.15 -16.00 7.71
C PRO A 28 -1.56 -16.93 6.65
N GLY A 29 -0.71 -17.87 7.07
CA GLY A 29 -0.09 -18.83 6.17
C GLY A 29 1.07 -18.25 5.32
N TYR A 30 1.59 -17.08 5.66
CA TYR A 30 2.79 -16.52 5.03
C TYR A 30 3.96 -17.53 5.05
N ARG A 31 4.52 -17.82 3.87
CA ARG A 31 5.69 -18.72 3.73
C ARG A 31 6.88 -18.05 3.03
N GLY A 32 6.75 -16.77 2.70
CA GLY A 32 7.80 -15.99 2.08
C GLY A 32 8.05 -16.26 0.59
N TYR A 33 9.14 -15.68 0.10
CA TYR A 33 9.48 -15.60 -1.32
C TYR A 33 10.57 -16.58 -1.76
N LYS A 34 10.99 -17.52 -0.90
CA LYS A 34 12.13 -18.41 -1.22
C LYS A 34 11.85 -19.30 -2.43
N GLU A 35 10.71 -19.96 -2.43
CA GLU A 35 10.30 -20.89 -3.48
C GLU A 35 9.41 -20.23 -4.54
N ARG A 36 9.62 -20.57 -5.81
CA ARG A 36 8.94 -19.94 -6.95
C ARG A 36 7.41 -19.99 -6.85
N GLU A 37 6.86 -21.13 -6.47
CA GLU A 37 5.42 -21.33 -6.28
C GLU A 37 4.88 -20.44 -5.15
N MET A 38 5.61 -20.37 -4.03
CA MET A 38 5.26 -19.55 -2.87
C MET A 38 5.31 -18.04 -3.15
N ARG A 39 6.09 -17.59 -4.15
CA ARG A 39 6.12 -16.16 -4.53
C ARG A 39 4.80 -15.69 -5.14
N ARG A 40 4.21 -16.51 -6.02
CA ARG A 40 2.91 -16.20 -6.66
C ARG A 40 1.81 -16.19 -5.62
N GLU A 41 1.82 -17.16 -4.71
CA GLU A 41 0.86 -17.23 -3.61
C GLU A 41 1.01 -16.02 -2.66
N THR A 42 2.23 -15.72 -2.22
CA THR A 42 2.50 -14.60 -1.31
C THR A 42 2.11 -13.26 -1.93
N ASP A 43 2.45 -13.03 -3.21
CA ASP A 43 2.01 -11.82 -3.92
C ASP A 43 0.49 -11.68 -3.93
N ARG A 44 -0.24 -12.78 -4.22
CA ARG A 44 -1.70 -12.79 -4.21
C ARG A 44 -2.25 -12.46 -2.82
N LEU A 45 -1.70 -13.06 -1.77
CA LEU A 45 -2.14 -12.81 -0.39
C LEU A 45 -1.94 -11.34 0.01
N VAL A 46 -0.77 -10.76 -0.29
CA VAL A 46 -0.48 -9.34 -0.04
C VAL A 46 -1.52 -8.48 -0.78
N ARG A 47 -1.71 -8.69 -2.09
CA ARG A 47 -2.64 -7.89 -2.90
C ARG A 47 -4.08 -7.99 -2.41
N ASN A 48 -4.53 -9.17 -2.00
CA ASN A 48 -5.88 -9.35 -1.46
C ASN A 48 -6.08 -8.51 -0.20
N ILE A 49 -5.12 -8.55 0.75
CA ILE A 49 -5.21 -7.77 1.98
C ILE A 49 -5.17 -6.26 1.68
N LEU A 50 -4.30 -5.81 0.77
CA LEU A 50 -4.26 -4.42 0.34
C LEU A 50 -5.62 -3.99 -0.23
N TYR A 51 -6.20 -4.79 -1.11
CA TYR A 51 -7.49 -4.49 -1.74
C TYR A 51 -8.62 -4.44 -0.72
N GLU A 52 -8.73 -5.43 0.16
CA GLU A 52 -9.76 -5.47 1.20
C GLU A 52 -9.72 -4.23 2.11
N ARG A 53 -8.52 -3.77 2.49
CA ARG A 53 -8.32 -2.56 3.29
C ARG A 53 -8.72 -1.30 2.52
N LEU A 54 -8.36 -1.21 1.24
CA LEU A 54 -8.78 -0.11 0.37
C LEU A 54 -10.30 -0.04 0.21
N ILE A 55 -10.99 -1.18 0.11
CA ILE A 55 -12.46 -1.22 0.06
C ILE A 55 -13.06 -0.69 1.37
N ARG A 56 -12.54 -1.10 2.54
CA ARG A 56 -13.01 -0.56 3.83
C ARG A 56 -12.78 0.94 3.96
N ALA A 57 -11.63 1.45 3.48
CA ALA A 57 -11.35 2.87 3.43
C ALA A 57 -12.31 3.61 2.48
N LYS A 58 -12.58 3.05 1.30
CA LYS A 58 -13.51 3.58 0.31
C LYS A 58 -14.93 3.70 0.85
N ASP A 59 -15.40 2.68 1.58
CA ASP A 59 -16.73 2.71 2.21
C ASP A 59 -16.82 3.82 3.27
N ALA A 60 -15.78 4.00 4.09
CA ALA A 60 -15.72 5.09 5.06
C ALA A 60 -15.71 6.48 4.39
N ILE A 61 -14.95 6.66 3.31
CA ILE A 61 -14.92 7.90 2.52
C ILE A 61 -16.30 8.19 1.91
N ARG A 62 -17.01 7.16 1.42
CA ARG A 62 -18.36 7.30 0.88
C ARG A 62 -19.34 7.77 1.95
N ILE A 63 -19.28 7.22 3.16
CA ILE A 63 -20.12 7.67 4.28
C ILE A 63 -19.78 9.13 4.63
N ALA A 64 -18.50 9.49 4.71
CA ALA A 64 -18.07 10.87 4.93
C ALA A 64 -18.65 11.83 3.89
N TYR A 65 -18.64 11.43 2.60
CA TYR A 65 -19.21 12.22 1.51
C TYR A 65 -20.70 12.49 1.70
N PHE A 66 -21.47 11.48 2.11
CA PHE A 66 -22.90 11.69 2.40
C PHE A 66 -23.10 12.70 3.53
N SER A 67 -22.37 12.57 4.65
CA SER A 67 -22.45 13.54 5.74
C SER A 67 -22.09 14.97 5.30
N ILE A 68 -21.08 15.13 4.45
CA ILE A 68 -20.65 16.43 3.90
C ILE A 68 -21.77 17.05 3.04
N VAL A 69 -22.45 16.23 2.23
CA VAL A 69 -23.58 16.66 1.39
C VAL A 69 -24.79 17.05 2.24
N GLU A 70 -25.17 16.24 3.22
CA GLU A 70 -26.29 16.52 4.13
C GLU A 70 -26.08 17.83 4.90
N ARG A 71 -24.82 18.14 5.24
CA ARG A 71 -24.44 19.38 5.93
C ARG A 71 -24.27 20.59 4.99
N GLY A 72 -24.43 20.41 3.68
CA GLY A 72 -24.32 21.49 2.70
C GLY A 72 -22.91 22.09 2.56
N LEU A 73 -21.86 21.33 2.88
CA LEU A 73 -20.47 21.79 2.86
C LEU A 73 -19.89 21.76 1.43
N SER A 74 -20.48 22.54 0.53
CA SER A 74 -20.18 22.53 -0.92
C SER A 74 -18.74 22.87 -1.27
N ASN A 75 -18.05 23.64 -0.42
CA ASN A 75 -16.64 23.97 -0.56
C ASN A 75 -15.71 22.74 -0.48
N LEU A 76 -16.20 21.58 -0.03
CA LEU A 76 -15.44 20.34 0.06
C LEU A 76 -15.70 19.37 -1.10
N TYR A 77 -16.71 19.61 -1.94
CA TYR A 77 -17.17 18.65 -2.96
C TYR A 77 -16.08 18.33 -3.98
N GLU A 78 -15.35 19.34 -4.45
CA GLU A 78 -14.27 19.16 -5.42
C GLU A 78 -13.13 18.30 -4.84
N GLY A 79 -12.78 18.53 -3.57
CA GLY A 79 -11.79 17.72 -2.85
C GLY A 79 -12.24 16.27 -2.74
N MET A 80 -13.51 16.03 -2.38
CA MET A 80 -14.06 14.68 -2.23
C MET A 80 -14.12 13.94 -3.56
N ASN A 81 -14.51 14.62 -4.64
CA ASN A 81 -14.53 14.04 -5.99
C ASN A 81 -13.12 13.61 -6.43
N ARG A 82 -12.12 14.45 -6.20
CA ARG A 82 -10.71 14.09 -6.46
C ARG A 82 -10.28 12.89 -5.64
N LEU A 83 -10.63 12.85 -4.35
CA LEU A 83 -10.27 11.76 -3.45
C LEU A 83 -10.87 10.43 -3.92
N ASN A 84 -12.17 10.42 -4.25
CA ASN A 84 -12.86 9.24 -4.78
C ASN A 84 -12.20 8.74 -6.07
N ALA A 85 -11.90 9.64 -7.02
CA ALA A 85 -11.26 9.27 -8.27
C ALA A 85 -9.87 8.63 -8.07
N VAL A 86 -9.07 9.15 -7.12
CA VAL A 86 -7.77 8.57 -6.78
C VAL A 86 -7.94 7.23 -6.06
N MET A 87 -8.86 7.13 -5.10
CA MET A 87 -9.16 5.88 -4.38
C MET A 87 -9.57 4.76 -5.35
N ASP A 88 -10.47 5.05 -6.30
CA ASP A 88 -10.89 4.10 -7.34
C ASP A 88 -9.70 3.65 -8.18
N ARG A 89 -8.92 4.61 -8.68
CA ARG A 89 -7.73 4.31 -9.50
C ARG A 89 -6.72 3.42 -8.77
N VAL A 90 -6.45 3.70 -7.50
CA VAL A 90 -5.49 2.93 -6.70
C VAL A 90 -6.03 1.53 -6.40
N SER A 91 -7.30 1.43 -6.01
CA SER A 91 -7.96 0.15 -5.71
C SER A 91 -7.97 -0.78 -6.92
N GLU A 92 -8.37 -0.28 -8.09
CA GLU A 92 -8.39 -1.08 -9.31
C GLU A 92 -6.99 -1.49 -9.78
N ARG A 93 -5.98 -0.63 -9.54
CA ARG A 93 -4.59 -0.99 -9.86
C ARG A 93 -4.08 -2.13 -8.98
N VAL A 94 -4.43 -2.15 -7.70
CA VAL A 94 -4.07 -3.27 -6.81
C VAL A 94 -4.79 -4.55 -7.24
N ASN A 95 -6.08 -4.45 -7.54
CA ASN A 95 -6.92 -5.58 -7.94
C ASN A 95 -6.40 -6.25 -9.24
N HIS A 96 -6.08 -5.45 -10.26
CA HIS A 96 -5.73 -5.95 -11.59
C HIS A 96 -4.23 -6.19 -11.83
N ALA A 97 -3.39 -6.14 -10.79
CA ALA A 97 -1.94 -6.27 -10.98
C ALA A 97 -1.47 -7.66 -11.47
N GLU A 98 -2.31 -8.71 -11.41
CA GLU A 98 -1.94 -10.09 -11.84
C GLU A 98 -1.43 -10.18 -13.27
N TYR A 99 -2.01 -9.41 -14.19
CA TYR A 99 -1.68 -9.49 -15.62
C TYR A 99 -0.26 -9.03 -15.95
N GLY A 100 0.37 -8.24 -15.07
CA GLY A 100 1.73 -7.73 -15.29
C GLY A 100 2.86 -8.69 -14.87
N TYR A 101 2.56 -9.72 -14.08
CA TYR A 101 3.58 -10.53 -13.40
C TYR A 101 3.70 -11.98 -13.90
N ALA A 102 2.78 -12.44 -14.76
CA ALA A 102 2.71 -13.85 -15.20
C ALA A 102 4.04 -14.36 -15.81
N GLY A 103 4.68 -13.58 -16.69
CA GLY A 103 5.94 -13.95 -17.33
C GLY A 103 7.20 -13.77 -16.46
N PHE A 104 7.11 -13.04 -15.34
CA PHE A 104 8.27 -12.77 -14.49
C PHE A 104 8.62 -13.96 -13.59
N PHE A 105 7.63 -14.63 -13.00
CA PHE A 105 7.91 -15.74 -12.09
C PHE A 105 8.52 -16.96 -12.78
N ASP A 106 8.50 -17.03 -14.11
CA ASP A 106 9.07 -18.14 -14.88
C ASP A 106 10.56 -17.96 -15.24
N ALA A 107 11.11 -16.75 -15.08
CA ALA A 107 12.50 -16.44 -15.37
C ALA A 107 13.20 -15.84 -14.13
N ILE A 108 14.46 -16.23 -13.90
CA ILE A 108 15.44 -15.66 -12.95
C ILE A 108 15.56 -16.36 -11.58
N LYS A 109 16.80 -16.75 -11.27
CA LYS A 109 17.29 -16.93 -9.89
C LYS A 109 17.21 -15.57 -9.19
N VAL A 110 16.10 -15.31 -8.48
CA VAL A 110 15.98 -14.10 -7.65
C VAL A 110 17.07 -14.16 -6.59
N LYS A 111 17.98 -13.17 -6.58
CA LYS A 111 19.04 -13.02 -5.59
C LYS A 111 18.43 -12.70 -4.22
N GLU A 112 19.06 -13.12 -3.13
CA GLU A 112 18.58 -12.88 -1.76
C GLU A 112 18.29 -11.38 -1.49
N GLU A 113 19.15 -10.49 -1.98
CA GLU A 113 18.98 -9.03 -1.90
C GLU A 113 17.65 -8.53 -2.54
N ALA A 114 17.18 -9.17 -3.60
CA ALA A 114 15.91 -8.82 -4.22
C ALA A 114 14.70 -9.33 -3.40
N LEU A 115 14.87 -10.44 -2.68
CA LEU A 115 13.85 -10.95 -1.75
C LEU A 115 13.70 -10.00 -0.55
N ASP A 116 14.78 -9.55 0.05
CA ASP A 116 14.75 -8.63 1.20
C ASP A 116 14.11 -7.28 0.83
N ARG A 117 14.38 -6.80 -0.39
CA ARG A 117 13.68 -5.63 -0.93
C ARG A 117 12.20 -5.89 -1.10
N MET A 118 11.78 -7.02 -1.68
CA MET A 118 10.35 -7.36 -1.81
C MET A 118 9.65 -7.39 -0.44
N LEU A 119 10.27 -8.04 0.55
CA LEU A 119 9.76 -8.07 1.92
C LEU A 119 9.55 -6.66 2.46
N SER A 120 10.56 -5.79 2.31
CA SER A 120 10.50 -4.41 2.78
C SER A 120 9.40 -3.59 2.09
N PHE A 121 9.21 -3.78 0.78
CA PHE A 121 8.13 -3.13 0.03
C PHE A 121 6.75 -3.59 0.54
N ASP A 122 6.54 -4.90 0.70
CA ASP A 122 5.25 -5.43 1.13
C ASP A 122 4.89 -5.01 2.55
N ALA A 123 5.86 -5.07 3.47
CA ALA A 123 5.65 -4.59 4.83
C ALA A 123 5.28 -3.10 4.86
N ASN A 124 5.94 -2.28 4.02
CA ASN A 124 5.60 -0.87 3.92
C ASN A 124 4.22 -0.64 3.30
N LEU A 125 3.85 -1.38 2.24
CA LEU A 125 2.52 -1.33 1.65
C LEU A 125 1.43 -1.66 2.67
N LEU A 126 1.62 -2.72 3.45
CA LEU A 126 0.67 -3.12 4.50
C LEU A 126 0.51 -2.04 5.57
N LYS A 127 1.61 -1.40 5.98
CA LYS A 127 1.59 -0.29 6.92
C LYS A 127 0.82 0.91 6.36
N VAL A 128 1.19 1.36 5.16
CA VAL A 128 0.57 2.55 4.55
C VAL A 128 -0.91 2.32 4.25
N VAL A 129 -1.32 1.13 3.81
CA VAL A 129 -2.75 0.86 3.57
C VAL A 129 -3.55 0.82 4.88
N GLN A 130 -2.95 0.38 6.00
CA GLN A 130 -3.58 0.48 7.32
C GLN A 130 -3.76 1.95 7.71
N GLU A 131 -2.77 2.80 7.46
CA GLU A 131 -2.89 4.25 7.70
C GLU A 131 -3.98 4.88 6.83
N VAL A 132 -4.10 4.49 5.56
CA VAL A 132 -5.21 4.91 4.66
C VAL A 132 -6.57 4.50 5.21
N GLU A 133 -6.71 3.25 5.68
CA GLU A 133 -7.93 2.75 6.31
C GLU A 133 -8.30 3.57 7.56
N ASP A 134 -7.34 3.79 8.46
CA ASP A 134 -7.55 4.56 9.69
C ASP A 134 -7.90 6.03 9.40
N MET A 135 -7.25 6.63 8.41
CA MET A 135 -7.55 7.99 7.96
C MET A 135 -8.95 8.09 7.34
N GLY A 136 -9.37 7.08 6.57
CA GLY A 136 -10.74 6.98 6.05
C GLY A 136 -11.78 6.94 7.17
N GLN A 137 -11.54 6.12 8.20
CA GLN A 137 -12.41 6.05 9.39
C GLN A 137 -12.48 7.38 10.14
N LYS A 138 -11.33 8.06 10.30
CA LYS A 138 -11.28 9.40 10.92
C LYS A 138 -12.02 10.45 10.09
N LEU A 139 -11.90 10.41 8.77
CA LEU A 139 -12.64 11.30 7.86
C LEU A 139 -14.15 11.06 7.96
N MET A 140 -14.59 9.80 8.04
CA MET A 140 -15.98 9.41 8.26
C MET A 140 -16.54 10.01 9.56
N ALA A 141 -15.83 9.86 10.68
CA ALA A 141 -16.23 10.42 11.97
C ALA A 141 -16.32 11.96 11.92
N ALA A 142 -15.32 12.60 11.30
CA ALA A 142 -15.25 14.05 11.16
C ALA A 142 -16.36 14.62 10.26
N GLY A 143 -16.72 13.90 9.18
CA GLY A 143 -17.71 14.33 8.19
C GLY A 143 -19.06 14.72 8.81
N SER A 144 -19.43 14.09 9.92
CA SER A 144 -20.72 14.33 10.59
C SER A 144 -20.71 15.47 11.61
N THR A 145 -19.55 15.79 12.22
CA THR A 145 -19.51 16.63 13.43
C THR A 145 -18.50 17.77 13.38
N GLU A 146 -17.42 17.65 12.60
CA GLU A 146 -16.32 18.60 12.63
C GLU A 146 -16.50 19.77 11.65
N PRO A 147 -15.87 20.93 11.87
CA PRO A 147 -15.88 22.05 10.93
C PRO A 147 -15.27 21.70 9.57
N ALA A 148 -15.69 22.40 8.52
CA ALA A 148 -15.23 22.15 7.14
C ALA A 148 -13.71 22.25 6.98
N THR A 149 -13.05 23.12 7.75
CA THR A 149 -11.59 23.26 7.75
C THR A 149 -10.89 21.98 8.20
N SER A 150 -11.35 21.36 9.28
CA SER A 150 -10.76 20.12 9.80
C SER A 150 -11.01 18.93 8.87
N ILE A 151 -12.21 18.86 8.27
CA ILE A 151 -12.52 17.84 7.26
C ILE A 151 -11.59 17.99 6.06
N LYS A 152 -11.33 19.23 5.61
CA LYS A 152 -10.40 19.50 4.50
C LYS A 152 -8.98 19.04 4.81
N GLU A 153 -8.46 19.31 6.01
CA GLU A 153 -7.12 18.85 6.41
C GLU A 153 -7.00 17.33 6.38
N ARG A 154 -8.04 16.61 6.86
CA ARG A 154 -8.08 15.14 6.82
C ARG A 154 -8.14 14.61 5.38
N LEU A 155 -8.90 15.27 4.51
CA LEU A 155 -9.00 14.94 3.09
C LEU A 155 -7.62 15.08 2.41
N ASP A 156 -6.93 16.20 2.65
CA ASP A 156 -5.61 16.46 2.07
C ASP A 156 -4.56 15.46 2.59
N ALA A 157 -4.60 15.11 3.88
CA ALA A 157 -3.73 14.08 4.45
C ALA A 157 -3.98 12.68 3.85
N LEU A 158 -5.24 12.28 3.72
CA LEU A 158 -5.63 11.00 3.12
C LEU A 158 -5.24 10.93 1.63
N MET A 159 -5.40 12.04 0.89
CA MET A 159 -4.92 12.16 -0.48
C MET A 159 -3.41 11.94 -0.58
N GLY A 160 -2.64 12.50 0.36
CA GLY A 160 -1.19 12.29 0.45
C GLY A 160 -0.82 10.82 0.64
N SER A 161 -1.44 10.16 1.62
CA SER A 161 -1.19 8.75 1.94
C SER A 161 -1.58 7.81 0.78
N LEU A 162 -2.68 8.08 0.07
CA LEU A 162 -3.05 7.32 -1.13
C LEU A 162 -2.02 7.43 -2.27
N ARG A 163 -1.45 8.62 -2.48
CA ARG A 163 -0.40 8.83 -3.49
C ARG A 163 0.91 8.14 -3.11
N GLU A 164 1.24 8.14 -1.83
CA GLU A 164 2.37 7.37 -1.31
C GLU A 164 2.17 5.87 -1.54
N LEU A 165 1.00 5.33 -1.19
CA LEU A 165 0.65 3.93 -1.44
C LEU A 165 0.79 3.57 -2.93
N GLU A 166 0.25 4.40 -3.82
CA GLU A 166 0.36 4.21 -5.27
C GLU A 166 1.83 4.21 -5.74
N THR A 167 2.66 5.08 -5.17
CA THR A 167 4.09 5.19 -5.50
C THR A 167 4.83 3.92 -5.09
N ILE A 168 4.68 3.49 -3.83
CA ILE A 168 5.31 2.27 -3.32
C ILE A 168 4.86 1.04 -4.13
N PHE A 169 3.58 0.96 -4.48
CA PHE A 169 3.03 -0.15 -5.26
C PHE A 169 3.64 -0.21 -6.68
N ASN A 170 3.82 0.94 -7.32
CA ASN A 170 4.46 1.03 -8.63
C ASN A 170 5.96 0.73 -8.57
N GLU A 171 6.65 1.16 -7.51
CA GLU A 171 8.07 0.84 -7.32
C GLU A 171 8.30 -0.65 -7.08
N ARG A 172 7.43 -1.28 -6.30
CA ARG A 172 7.41 -2.73 -6.11
C ARG A 172 7.32 -3.46 -7.45
N LYS A 173 6.46 -3.01 -8.37
CA LYS A 173 6.39 -3.57 -9.73
C LYS A 173 7.73 -3.50 -10.46
N ASN A 174 8.50 -2.42 -10.33
CA ASN A 174 9.79 -2.29 -11.00
C ASN A 174 10.85 -3.25 -10.43
N VAL A 175 10.81 -3.49 -9.12
CA VAL A 175 11.66 -4.51 -8.47
C VAL A 175 11.26 -5.91 -8.91
N ILE A 176 9.96 -6.18 -8.96
CA ILE A 176 9.44 -7.44 -9.49
C ILE A 176 9.82 -7.59 -10.96
N LEU A 177 9.83 -6.57 -11.81
CA LEU A 177 10.21 -6.74 -13.22
C LEU A 177 11.73 -6.74 -13.46
N GLY A 178 12.55 -6.59 -12.42
CA GLY A 178 14.01 -6.47 -12.56
C GLY A 178 14.46 -5.21 -13.32
N LEU A 179 13.58 -4.21 -13.46
CA LEU A 179 13.84 -2.99 -14.24
C LEU A 179 14.72 -1.97 -13.50
N LYS A 180 14.94 -2.16 -12.19
CA LYS A 180 16.02 -1.48 -11.44
C LYS A 180 17.22 -2.41 -11.33
N GLY A 181 18.01 -2.41 -12.39
CA GLY A 181 19.31 -3.08 -12.48
C GLY A 181 20.18 -2.32 -13.46
N ASN A 182 20.62 -1.11 -13.07
CA ASN A 182 21.80 -0.37 -13.54
C ASN A 182 22.09 0.75 -12.54
#